data_AF-C6TK89-F1
#
_entry.id   AF-C6TK89-F1
#
_cell.length_a   1.000
_cell.length_b   1.000
_cell.length_c   1.000
_cell.angle_alpha   90.00
_cell.angle_beta   90.00
_cell.angle_gamma   90.00
#
_symmetry.space_group_name_H-M   'P 1'
#
loop_
_entity.id
_entity.type
_entity.pdbx_description
1 polymer ?
#
loop_
_entity_poly.entity_id
_entity_poly.type
_entity_poly.pdbx_seq_one_letter_code
_entity_poly.pdbx_strand_id
1 'polypeptide(L)'
;MSKAVVYILIATAVLFFIFMSPLNLQKPKGRPNRRFGYKLLERAPNLDPLVTNIEKEIEKKMYHEPAPRMLSNLDSTTSVSDVIETYQYLTSGGKLNTTLRLIILFPLLDREPKDGVIGFNELEAWITQRAIERLDYLTQVELDSKDKNGDLAISFKEYLPQFSEKDMGNMFT
;
A
#
# COMPACT_ATOMS: atom_id res chain seq x y z
N MET A 1 1.82 42.38 -36.68
CA MET A 1 2.70 41.41 -36.00
C MET A 1 2.57 40.07 -36.69
N SER A 2 3.64 39.51 -37.26
CA SER A 2 3.56 38.20 -37.93
C SER A 2 3.38 37.08 -36.89
N LYS A 3 2.65 36.02 -37.25
CA LYS A 3 2.37 34.89 -36.33
C LYS A 3 3.64 34.30 -35.72
N ALA A 4 4.74 34.27 -36.48
CA ALA A 4 6.04 33.80 -36.03
C ALA A 4 6.59 34.60 -34.84
N VAL A 5 6.42 35.92 -34.84
CA VAL A 5 6.91 36.78 -33.74
C VAL A 5 6.12 36.53 -32.46
N VAL A 6 4.82 36.24 -32.57
CA VAL A 6 3.96 35.90 -31.43
C VAL A 6 4.38 34.58 -30.78
N TYR A 7 4.68 33.55 -31.58
CA TYR A 7 5.15 32.26 -31.04
C TYR A 7 6.50 32.36 -30.34
N ILE A 8 7.42 33.18 -30.85
CA ILE A 8 8.73 33.40 -30.23
C ILE A 8 8.58 34.12 -28.88
N LEU A 9 7.68 35.11 -28.80
CA LEU A 9 7.39 35.81 -27.55
C LEU A 9 6.77 34.89 -26.49
N ILE A 10 5.84 34.01 -26.90
CA ILE A 10 5.22 33.04 -25.98
C ILE A 10 6.25 32.01 -25.50
N ALA A 11 7.07 31.46 -26.41
CA ALA A 11 8.07 30.46 -26.08
C ALA A 11 9.13 31.00 -25.10
N THR A 12 9.59 32.24 -25.32
CA THR A 12 10.56 32.91 -24.45
C THR A 12 9.97 33.23 -23.08
N ALA A 13 8.70 33.67 -23.01
CA ALA A 13 8.01 33.91 -21.74
C ALA A 13 7.84 32.62 -20.91
N VAL A 14 7.48 31.50 -21.54
CA VAL A 14 7.35 30.19 -20.87
C VAL A 14 8.71 29.71 -20.36
N LEU A 15 9.76 29.81 -21.18
CA LEU A 15 11.11 29.41 -20.78
C LEU A 15 11.59 30.25 -19.58
N PHE A 16 11.38 31.56 -19.63
CA PHE A 16 11.69 32.46 -18.53
C PHE A 16 10.91 32.09 -17.26
N PHE A 17 9.63 31.74 -17.37
CA PHE A 17 8.83 31.28 -16.24
C PHE A 17 9.35 29.99 -15.62
N ILE A 18 9.83 29.04 -16.42
CA ILE A 18 10.43 27.79 -15.93
C ILE A 18 11.75 28.06 -15.20
N PHE A 19 12.59 28.94 -15.74
CA PHE A 19 13.90 29.27 -15.14
C PHE A 19 13.79 30.17 -13.91
N MET A 20 12.84 31.10 -13.88
CA MET A 20 12.61 32.02 -12.75
C MET A 20 11.63 31.48 -11.71
N SER A 21 10.92 30.37 -11.99
CA SER A 21 10.13 29.72 -10.95
C SER A 21 11.09 29.11 -9.94
N PRO A 22 11.14 29.59 -8.69
CA PRO A 22 11.84 28.85 -7.67
C PRO A 22 11.07 27.55 -7.50
N LEU A 23 11.66 26.44 -7.95
CA LEU A 23 11.26 25.10 -7.51
C LEU A 23 11.67 24.96 -6.03
N ASN A 24 11.10 25.82 -5.18
CA ASN A 24 11.18 25.74 -3.74
C ASN A 24 10.34 24.54 -3.34
N LEU A 25 10.95 23.36 -3.48
CA LEU A 25 10.56 22.19 -2.72
C LEU A 25 11.01 22.42 -1.26
N GLN A 26 10.47 23.48 -0.64
CA GLN A 26 10.52 23.63 0.80
C GLN A 26 9.76 22.43 1.36
N LYS A 27 10.50 21.44 1.87
CA LYS A 27 9.94 20.43 2.76
C LYS A 27 9.32 21.19 3.94
N PRO A 28 7.99 21.17 4.13
CA PRO A 28 7.43 21.74 5.33
C PRO A 28 7.93 20.90 6.51
N LYS A 29 8.81 21.50 7.33
CA LYS A 29 9.14 20.98 8.65
C LYS A 29 7.86 21.08 9.49
N GLY A 30 7.40 19.92 9.95
CA GLY A 30 6.27 19.81 10.89
C GLY A 30 4.89 19.90 10.22
N ARG A 31 4.42 18.81 9.65
CA ARG A 31 2.97 18.57 9.51
C ARG A 31 2.58 17.44 10.46
N PRO A 32 1.63 17.65 11.40
CA PRO A 32 1.11 16.55 12.21
C PRO A 32 0.45 15.53 11.29
N ASN A 33 0.61 14.26 11.64
CA ASN A 33 0.26 13.05 10.89
C ASN A 33 -1.16 13.03 10.26
N ARG A 34 -1.39 13.77 9.16
CA ARG A 34 -2.46 13.45 8.19
C ARG A 34 -2.00 12.42 7.16
N ARG A 35 -1.09 11.51 7.52
CA ARG A 35 -0.51 10.51 6.59
C ARG A 35 -1.42 9.30 6.30
N PHE A 36 -2.57 9.21 6.96
CA PHE A 36 -3.47 8.06 6.80
C PHE A 36 -4.04 7.95 5.38
N GLY A 37 -4.60 9.03 4.84
CA GLY A 37 -5.25 9.00 3.52
C GLY A 37 -4.31 8.78 2.34
N TYR A 38 -3.08 9.31 2.40
CA TYR A 38 -2.15 9.24 1.27
C TYR A 38 -1.49 7.85 1.14
N LYS A 39 -1.21 7.16 2.27
CA LYS A 39 -0.71 5.78 2.25
C LYS A 39 -1.74 4.79 1.72
N LEU A 40 -3.04 5.02 1.99
CA LEU A 40 -4.12 4.18 1.46
C LEU A 40 -4.21 4.26 -0.07
N LEU A 41 -3.93 5.44 -0.63
CA LEU A 41 -4.03 5.68 -2.08
C LEU A 41 -2.80 5.17 -2.85
N GLU A 42 -1.59 5.27 -2.26
CA GLU A 42 -0.38 4.63 -2.80
C GLU A 42 -0.46 3.10 -2.76
N ARG A 43 -1.39 2.54 -1.97
CA ARG A 43 -1.54 1.12 -1.70
C ARG A 43 -2.93 0.64 -2.07
N ALA A 44 -3.32 0.93 -3.32
CA ALA A 44 -4.56 0.48 -3.90
C ALA A 44 -4.77 -1.02 -3.62
N PRO A 45 -6.01 -1.46 -3.29
CA PRO A 45 -6.28 -2.84 -2.96
C PRO A 45 -5.90 -3.72 -4.15
N ASN A 46 -4.94 -4.63 -3.93
CA ASN A 46 -4.62 -5.64 -4.90
C ASN A 46 -5.81 -6.61 -4.95
N LEU A 47 -6.45 -6.72 -6.10
CA LEU A 47 -7.67 -7.51 -6.27
C LEU A 47 -7.39 -9.01 -6.34
N ASP A 48 -6.12 -9.39 -6.33
CA ASP A 48 -5.66 -10.75 -6.34
C ASP A 48 -5.35 -11.25 -4.92
N PRO A 49 -6.14 -12.18 -4.35
CA PRO A 49 -5.89 -12.77 -3.03
C PRO A 49 -4.46 -13.23 -2.85
N LEU A 50 -3.88 -13.84 -3.87
CA LEU A 50 -2.61 -14.52 -3.73
C LEU A 50 -1.48 -13.52 -3.66
N VAL A 51 -1.54 -12.48 -4.50
CA VAL A 51 -0.59 -11.37 -4.41
C VAL A 51 -0.76 -10.62 -3.09
N THR A 52 -2.00 -10.43 -2.60
CA THR A 52 -2.20 -9.81 -1.29
C THR A 52 -1.57 -10.61 -0.14
N ASN A 53 -1.65 -11.95 -0.19
CA ASN A 53 -1.06 -12.80 0.85
C ASN A 53 0.46 -12.78 0.81
N ILE A 54 1.06 -12.78 -0.39
CA ILE A 54 2.51 -12.61 -0.56
C ILE A 54 2.97 -11.26 -0.01
N GLU A 55 2.30 -10.17 -0.40
CA GLU A 55 2.64 -8.82 0.07
C GLU A 55 2.56 -8.74 1.59
N LYS A 56 1.50 -9.30 2.19
CA LYS A 56 1.33 -9.37 3.66
C LYS A 56 2.47 -10.15 4.34
N GLU A 57 2.86 -11.29 3.78
CA GLU A 57 3.95 -12.11 4.32
C GLU A 57 5.32 -11.43 4.18
N ILE A 58 5.60 -10.81 3.03
CA ILE A 58 6.82 -10.02 2.81
C ILE A 58 6.88 -8.85 3.80
N GLU A 59 5.79 -8.12 3.95
CA GLU A 59 5.69 -7.00 4.89
C GLU A 59 5.90 -7.46 6.33
N LYS A 60 5.21 -8.54 6.74
CA LYS A 60 5.38 -9.13 8.07
C LYS A 60 6.85 -9.50 8.34
N LYS A 61 7.53 -10.14 7.38
CA LYS A 61 8.96 -10.45 7.49
C LYS A 61 9.83 -9.21 7.57
N MET A 62 9.51 -8.14 6.84
CA MET A 62 10.28 -6.90 6.83
C MET A 62 10.14 -6.08 8.13
N TYR A 63 8.97 -6.12 8.78
CA TYR A 63 8.71 -5.39 10.02
C TYR A 63 9.09 -6.18 11.29
N HIS A 64 9.16 -7.51 11.23
CA HIS A 64 9.45 -8.38 12.38
C HIS A 64 10.87 -8.94 12.44
N GLU A 65 11.75 -8.66 11.46
CA GLU A 65 13.17 -9.06 11.50
C GLU A 65 14.14 -7.88 11.29
N PRO A 66 15.25 -7.81 12.03
CA PRO A 66 16.28 -6.81 11.82
C PRO A 66 17.15 -7.19 10.61
N ALA A 67 16.86 -6.61 9.44
CA ALA A 67 17.67 -6.51 8.21
C ALA A 67 18.28 -7.81 7.64
N PRO A 68 18.15 -8.06 6.32
CA PRO A 68 18.60 -9.31 5.72
C PRO A 68 20.12 -9.34 5.64
N ARG A 69 20.77 -10.11 6.52
CA ARG A 69 22.06 -10.69 6.16
C ARG A 69 21.77 -11.76 5.11
N MET A 70 22.16 -11.44 3.89
CA MET A 70 22.43 -12.34 2.76
C MET A 70 21.90 -13.77 2.91
N LEU A 71 20.87 -14.07 2.11
CA LEU A 71 20.71 -15.27 1.29
C LEU A 71 21.74 -16.40 1.55
N SER A 72 21.70 -17.03 2.70
CA SER A 72 22.47 -18.24 3.01
C SER A 72 21.91 -18.82 4.31
N ASN A 73 21.57 -20.11 4.28
CA ASN A 73 21.08 -20.93 5.40
C ASN A 73 19.57 -20.87 5.62
N LEU A 74 18.85 -21.41 4.62
CA LEU A 74 17.50 -21.93 4.79
C LEU A 74 17.59 -23.34 5.39
N ASP A 75 17.71 -23.44 6.72
CA ASP A 75 17.49 -24.70 7.43
C ASP A 75 16.06 -24.72 7.99
N SER A 76 15.26 -25.57 7.34
CA SER A 76 14.21 -26.43 7.90
C SER A 76 13.58 -26.01 9.23
N THR A 77 12.37 -25.45 9.16
CA THR A 77 11.12 -26.05 9.65
C THR A 77 10.08 -24.95 9.81
N THR A 78 9.02 -25.05 8.99
CA THR A 78 7.72 -24.32 9.02
C THR A 78 7.41 -23.68 7.65
N SER A 79 6.67 -24.46 6.86
CA SER A 79 5.79 -24.08 5.73
C SER A 79 6.32 -23.18 4.60
N VAL A 80 7.59 -23.31 4.20
CA VAL A 80 8.06 -22.80 2.89
C VAL A 80 7.37 -23.52 1.71
N SER A 81 6.76 -24.67 1.94
CA SER A 81 5.97 -25.41 0.94
C SER A 81 4.78 -24.61 0.39
N ASP A 82 4.07 -23.87 1.24
CA ASP A 82 2.89 -23.10 0.81
C ASP A 82 3.29 -21.82 0.06
N VAL A 83 4.46 -21.25 0.40
CA VAL A 83 5.07 -20.13 -0.32
C VAL A 83 5.67 -20.59 -1.67
N ILE A 84 6.09 -21.85 -1.79
CA ILE A 84 6.61 -22.42 -3.04
C ILE A 84 5.51 -22.69 -4.07
N GLU A 85 4.29 -23.02 -3.64
CA GLU A 85 3.14 -23.12 -4.56
C GLU A 85 2.83 -21.77 -5.25
N THR A 86 3.28 -20.67 -4.63
CA THR A 86 3.13 -19.31 -5.13
C THR A 86 4.05 -18.99 -6.33
N TYR A 87 5.05 -19.82 -6.63
CA TYR A 87 5.85 -19.70 -7.87
C TYR A 87 5.14 -20.26 -9.12
N GLN A 88 3.94 -20.84 -9.00
CA GLN A 88 3.19 -21.31 -10.19
C GLN A 88 2.69 -20.18 -11.10
N TYR A 89 2.70 -18.92 -10.64
CA TYR A 89 2.25 -17.77 -11.44
C TYR A 89 3.33 -17.14 -12.30
N LEU A 90 4.59 -17.53 -12.12
CA LEU A 90 5.67 -17.04 -12.97
C LEU A 90 6.06 -18.16 -13.93
N THR A 91 6.03 -17.86 -15.21
CA THR A 91 6.69 -18.68 -16.23
C THR A 91 8.17 -18.79 -15.86
N SER A 92 8.87 -19.84 -16.30
CA SER A 92 10.31 -20.03 -16.07
C SER A 92 11.20 -18.82 -16.42
N GLY A 93 10.70 -17.88 -17.23
CA GLY A 93 11.33 -16.59 -17.53
C GLY A 93 10.87 -15.38 -16.69
N GLY A 94 10.21 -15.57 -15.54
CA GLY A 94 9.75 -14.48 -14.67
C GLY A 94 8.53 -13.70 -15.20
N LYS A 95 7.87 -14.19 -16.26
CA LYS A 95 6.67 -13.58 -16.85
C LYS A 95 5.41 -14.15 -16.22
N LEU A 96 4.46 -13.29 -15.84
CA LEU A 96 3.20 -13.69 -15.23
C LEU A 96 2.40 -14.62 -16.16
N ASN A 97 2.06 -15.82 -15.68
CA ASN A 97 1.23 -16.80 -16.37
C ASN A 97 -0.25 -16.44 -16.16
N THR A 98 -0.76 -15.62 -17.07
CA THR A 98 -2.15 -15.11 -17.03
C THR A 98 -3.19 -16.22 -17.09
N THR A 99 -2.90 -17.31 -17.81
CA THR A 99 -3.80 -18.45 -17.95
C THR A 99 -4.00 -19.16 -16.62
N LEU A 100 -2.91 -19.50 -15.93
CA LEU A 100 -2.97 -20.16 -14.62
C LEU A 100 -3.65 -19.27 -13.58
N ARG A 101 -3.39 -17.96 -13.63
CA ARG A 101 -4.08 -16.97 -12.81
C ARG A 101 -5.59 -16.95 -13.02
N LEU A 102 -6.05 -16.98 -14.27
CA LEU A 102 -7.48 -17.03 -14.58
C LEU A 102 -8.13 -18.34 -14.14
N ILE A 103 -7.46 -19.48 -14.33
CA ILE A 103 -7.95 -20.80 -13.88
C ILE A 103 -8.22 -20.80 -12.37
N ILE A 104 -7.44 -20.06 -11.58
CA ILE A 104 -7.57 -20.02 -10.12
C ILE A 104 -8.52 -18.92 -9.65
N LEU A 105 -8.50 -17.73 -10.27
CA LEU A 105 -9.38 -16.64 -9.87
C LEU A 105 -10.83 -16.85 -10.31
N PHE A 106 -11.05 -17.42 -11.50
CA PHE A 106 -12.39 -17.53 -12.07
C PHE A 106 -13.37 -18.30 -11.16
N PRO A 107 -13.03 -19.48 -10.61
CA PRO A 107 -13.90 -20.21 -9.69
C PRO A 107 -14.12 -19.53 -8.33
N LEU A 108 -13.29 -18.53 -7.97
CA LEU A 108 -13.47 -17.73 -6.75
C LEU A 108 -14.48 -16.60 -6.96
N LEU A 109 -14.62 -16.14 -8.21
CA LEU A 109 -15.52 -15.07 -8.62
C LEU A 109 -16.91 -15.63 -8.97
N ASP A 110 -16.96 -16.67 -9.80
CA ASP A 110 -18.18 -17.39 -10.19
C ASP A 110 -18.68 -18.27 -9.03
N ARG A 111 -19.58 -17.71 -8.21
CA ARG A 111 -19.99 -18.28 -6.92
C ARG A 111 -21.45 -18.65 -6.89
N GLU A 112 -22.34 -17.77 -7.34
CA GLU A 112 -23.78 -18.00 -7.22
C GLU A 112 -24.60 -17.15 -8.21
N PRO A 113 -25.19 -17.78 -9.26
CA PRO A 113 -25.06 -19.19 -9.64
C PRO A 113 -23.68 -19.51 -10.22
N LYS A 114 -23.19 -20.75 -10.05
CA LYS A 114 -21.96 -21.23 -10.71
C LYS A 114 -22.23 -21.56 -12.18
N ASP A 115 -22.34 -20.54 -13.01
CA ASP A 115 -22.80 -20.66 -14.39
C ASP A 115 -21.70 -20.47 -15.45
N GLY A 116 -20.46 -20.26 -15.01
CA GLY A 116 -19.34 -20.01 -15.91
C GLY A 116 -19.33 -18.57 -16.44
N VAL A 117 -20.06 -17.65 -15.81
CA VAL A 117 -20.02 -16.21 -16.06
C VAL A 117 -19.72 -15.49 -14.75
N ILE A 118 -19.14 -14.28 -14.83
CA ILE A 118 -18.98 -13.42 -13.66
C ILE A 118 -19.98 -12.28 -13.80
N GLY A 119 -21.03 -12.32 -12.98
CA GLY A 119 -22.04 -11.28 -12.92
C GLY A 119 -21.57 -10.02 -12.20
N PHE A 120 -22.33 -8.93 -12.35
CA PHE A 120 -22.05 -7.68 -11.63
C PHE A 120 -22.02 -7.89 -10.11
N ASN A 121 -23.02 -8.58 -9.56
CA ASN A 121 -23.15 -8.81 -8.12
C ASN A 121 -21.96 -9.60 -7.54
N GLU A 122 -21.47 -10.58 -8.29
CA GLU A 122 -20.32 -11.40 -7.89
C GLU A 122 -19.04 -10.58 -7.88
N LEU A 123 -18.83 -9.76 -8.92
CA LEU A 123 -17.69 -8.86 -9.00
C LEU A 123 -17.74 -7.76 -7.94
N GLU A 124 -18.92 -7.18 -7.69
CA GLU A 124 -19.15 -6.19 -6.64
C GLU A 124 -18.86 -6.78 -5.25
N ALA A 125 -19.41 -7.97 -4.96
CA ALA A 125 -19.17 -8.66 -3.71
C ALA A 125 -17.68 -8.96 -3.52
N TRP A 126 -16.99 -9.41 -4.57
CA TRP A 126 -15.55 -9.67 -4.52
C TRP A 126 -14.74 -8.42 -4.23
N ILE A 127 -14.95 -7.34 -4.99
CA ILE A 127 -14.21 -6.09 -4.83
C ILE A 127 -14.45 -5.52 -3.43
N THR A 128 -15.71 -5.53 -2.97
CA THR A 128 -16.09 -5.02 -1.65
C THR A 128 -15.41 -5.83 -0.55
N GLN A 129 -15.48 -7.16 -0.62
CA GLN A 129 -14.84 -8.04 0.35
C GLN A 129 -13.31 -7.80 0.40
N ARG A 130 -12.65 -7.71 -0.76
CA ARG A 130 -11.20 -7.44 -0.83
C ARG A 130 -10.83 -6.08 -0.26
N ALA A 131 -11.63 -5.06 -0.53
CA ALA A 131 -11.42 -3.74 0.02
C ALA A 131 -11.53 -3.74 1.56
N ILE A 132 -12.54 -4.41 2.11
CA ILE A 132 -12.74 -4.55 3.56
C ILE A 132 -11.57 -5.30 4.20
N GLU A 133 -11.21 -6.48 3.69
CA GLU A 133 -10.10 -7.29 4.21
C GLU A 133 -8.76 -6.52 4.19
N ARG A 134 -8.54 -5.70 3.17
CA ARG A 134 -7.33 -4.89 3.07
C ARG A 134 -7.35 -3.75 4.09
N LEU A 135 -8.47 -3.06 4.22
CA LEU A 135 -8.62 -1.94 5.15
C LEU A 135 -8.46 -2.40 6.60
N ASP A 136 -9.04 -3.55 6.94
CA ASP A 136 -8.91 -4.18 8.26
C ASP A 136 -7.45 -4.51 8.58
N TYR A 137 -6.75 -5.21 7.67
CA TYR A 137 -5.32 -5.50 7.83
C TYR A 137 -4.47 -4.22 8.02
N LEU A 138 -4.71 -3.18 7.21
CA LEU A 138 -3.95 -1.94 7.33
C LEU A 138 -4.23 -1.21 8.64
N THR A 139 -5.47 -1.29 9.12
CA THR A 139 -5.87 -0.73 10.42
C THR A 139 -5.15 -1.46 11.55
N GLN A 140 -5.10 -2.79 11.51
CA GLN A 140 -4.36 -3.60 12.48
C GLN A 140 -2.86 -3.29 12.45
N VAL A 141 -2.24 -3.27 11.27
CA VAL A 141 -0.80 -2.94 11.15
C VAL A 141 -0.48 -1.54 11.66
N GLU A 142 -1.31 -0.54 11.37
CA GLU A 142 -1.07 0.81 11.89
C GLU A 142 -1.30 0.86 13.40
N LEU A 143 -2.32 0.18 13.94
CA LEU A 143 -2.56 0.03 15.37
C LEU A 143 -1.35 -0.60 16.06
N ASP A 144 -0.89 -1.76 15.62
CA ASP A 144 0.29 -2.47 16.15
C ASP A 144 1.57 -1.62 16.09
N SER A 145 1.67 -0.72 15.11
CA SER A 145 2.83 0.18 14.98
C SER A 145 2.80 1.39 15.92
N LYS A 146 1.63 1.72 16.48
CA LYS A 146 1.39 2.92 17.30
C LYS A 146 1.09 2.61 18.75
N ASP A 147 0.37 1.54 18.99
CA ASP A 147 0.08 0.98 20.30
C ASP A 147 1.39 0.43 20.89
N LYS A 148 1.93 1.14 21.88
CA LYS A 148 3.22 0.77 22.50
C LYS A 148 3.01 -0.06 23.75
N ASN A 149 1.85 0.04 24.38
CA ASN A 149 1.52 -0.66 25.62
C ASN A 149 0.73 -1.96 25.37
N GLY A 150 0.28 -2.21 24.14
CA GLY A 150 -0.43 -3.40 23.71
C GLY A 150 -1.88 -3.46 24.21
N ASP A 151 -2.50 -2.32 24.51
CA ASP A 151 -3.87 -2.25 25.04
C ASP A 151 -4.96 -2.20 23.96
N LEU A 152 -4.57 -2.33 22.68
CA LEU A 152 -5.41 -2.24 21.48
C LEU A 152 -6.06 -0.87 21.30
N ALA A 153 -5.52 0.17 21.94
CA ALA A 153 -5.87 1.55 21.74
C ALA A 153 -4.63 2.39 21.43
N ILE A 154 -4.85 3.60 20.92
CA ILE A 154 -3.78 4.57 20.72
C ILE A 154 -4.04 5.71 21.70
N SER A 155 -3.27 5.77 22.78
CA SER A 155 -3.34 6.88 23.71
C SER A 155 -2.83 8.17 23.06
N PHE A 156 -3.24 9.32 23.59
CA PHE A 156 -2.75 10.62 23.09
C PHE A 156 -1.22 10.73 23.19
N LYS A 157 -0.62 10.17 24.25
CA LYS A 157 0.83 10.13 24.47
C LYS A 157 1.55 9.28 23.41
N GLU A 158 0.92 8.20 22.95
CA GLU A 158 1.46 7.37 21.86
C GLU A 158 1.31 8.05 20.50
N TYR A 159 0.19 8.74 20.28
CA TYR A 159 -0.08 9.48 19.05
C TYR A 159 0.84 10.71 18.88
N LEU A 160 1.10 11.44 19.96
CA LEU A 160 1.92 12.66 19.99
C LEU A 160 2.95 12.63 21.14
N PRO A 161 4.02 11.83 21.00
CA PRO A 161 5.00 11.61 22.07
C PRO A 161 5.83 12.85 22.44
N GLN A 162 5.74 13.94 21.67
CA GLN A 162 6.43 15.19 21.97
C GLN A 162 5.79 16.00 23.11
N PHE A 163 4.55 15.71 23.51
CA PHE A 163 3.90 16.43 24.60
C PHE A 163 4.22 15.77 25.95
N SER A 164 4.54 16.60 26.94
CA SER A 164 4.72 16.12 28.31
C SER A 164 3.38 15.91 29.01
N GLU A 165 3.36 15.16 30.10
CA GLU A 165 2.15 14.95 30.91
C GLU A 165 1.57 16.25 31.46
N LYS A 166 2.43 17.27 31.69
CA LYS A 166 1.99 18.61 32.10
C LYS A 166 1.24 19.33 30.98
N ASP A 167 1.72 19.22 29.74
CA ASP A 167 1.07 19.83 28.58
C ASP A 167 -0.30 19.19 28.34
N MET A 168 -0.40 17.87 28.55
CA MET A 168 -1.65 17.13 28.47
C MET A 168 -2.64 17.55 29.56
N GLY A 169 -2.17 17.70 30.82
CA GLY A 169 -3.03 18.13 31.94
C GLY A 169 -3.69 19.49 31.69
N ASN A 170 -2.99 20.42 31.04
CA ASN A 170 -3.51 21.74 30.67
C ASN A 170 -4.42 21.74 29.44
N MET A 171 -4.45 20.65 28.66
CA MET A 171 -5.22 20.56 27.41
C MET A 171 -6.63 19.99 27.60
N PHE A 172 -6.82 19.19 28.65
CA PHE A 172 -8.07 18.49 28.97
C PHE A 172 -8.77 19.03 30.23
N THR A 173 -8.30 20.16 30.78
CA THR A 173 -8.94 20.92 31.86
C THR A 173 -9.56 22.19 31.31
#